data_AF-A0A523XT06-F1
#
_entry.id   AF-A0A523XT06-F1
#
_cell.length_a   1.000
_cell.length_b   1.000
_cell.length_c   1.000
_cell.angle_alpha   90.00
_cell.angle_beta   90.00
_cell.angle_gamma   90.00
#
_symmetry.space_group_name_H-M   'P 1'
#
loop_
_entity.id
_entity.type
_entity.pdbx_description
1 polymer ?
#
loop_
_entity_poly.entity_id
_entity_poly.type
_entity_poly.pdbx_seq_one_letter_code
_entity_poly.pdbx_strand_id
1 'polypeptide(L)'
;MSFGVDTAPCSNTHGRHVMGVLRLQKEVIYGPVRSRRLGKSLGINVLPSDKKVCTFDCCYCQYGRTRNPGDLPERLPAVERILEAVEAALKESRSLDAITFSGNGEPTMHPDFPAIVREVRHLRDRLA
;
A
#
# COMPACT_ATOMS: atom_id res chain seq x y z
N MET A 1 -10.16 57.85 23.48
CA MET A 1 -10.24 57.83 21.99
C MET A 1 -9.91 56.43 21.56
N SER A 2 -10.93 55.71 21.09
CA SER A 2 -10.86 54.30 20.72
C SER A 2 -10.16 54.15 19.37
N PHE A 3 -9.11 53.34 19.30
CA PHE A 3 -8.59 52.84 18.04
C PHE A 3 -9.11 51.42 17.85
N GLY A 4 -10.12 51.29 17.00
CA GLY A 4 -10.60 50.01 16.50
C GLY A 4 -9.56 49.42 15.55
N VAL A 5 -9.22 48.16 15.76
CA VAL A 5 -8.61 47.31 14.75
C VAL A 5 -9.61 46.21 14.43
N ASP A 6 -10.28 46.39 13.30
CA ASP A 6 -11.07 45.37 12.63
C ASP A 6 -10.18 44.14 12.38
N THR A 7 -10.38 43.09 13.16
CA THR A 7 -9.83 41.77 12.83
C THR A 7 -10.91 40.98 12.11
N ALA A 8 -10.86 41.05 10.78
CA ALA A 8 -11.64 40.19 9.92
C ALA A 8 -11.38 38.71 10.27
N PRO A 9 -12.40 37.85 10.26
CA PRO A 9 -12.21 36.42 10.54
C PRO A 9 -11.37 35.81 9.42
N CYS A 10 -10.23 35.21 9.80
CA CYS A 10 -9.39 34.48 8.87
C CYS A 10 -10.19 33.26 8.34
N SER A 11 -10.72 33.39 7.13
CA SER A 11 -11.39 32.31 6.41
C SER A 11 -10.36 31.26 6.01
N ASN A 12 -10.05 30.36 6.95
CA ASN A 12 -9.07 29.31 6.72
C ASN A 12 -9.75 28.11 6.02
N THR A 13 -9.89 28.20 4.70
CA THR A 13 -10.35 27.12 3.81
C THR A 13 -9.22 26.16 3.42
N HIS A 14 -8.28 25.89 4.33
CA HIS A 14 -7.25 24.89 4.13
C HIS A 14 -7.74 23.55 4.66
N GLY A 15 -8.14 22.66 3.74
CA GLY A 15 -8.49 21.28 4.02
C GLY A 15 -7.42 20.63 4.91
N ARG A 16 -7.85 20.04 6.03
CA ARG A 16 -6.98 19.40 7.02
C ARG A 16 -6.13 18.32 6.35
N HIS A 17 -4.88 18.63 6.02
CA HIS A 17 -3.88 17.62 5.74
C HIS A 17 -3.48 16.99 7.07
N VAL A 18 -4.00 15.81 7.38
CA VAL A 18 -3.51 15.02 8.52
C VAL A 18 -2.08 14.60 8.17
N MET A 19 -1.09 15.26 8.78
CA MET A 19 0.31 14.84 8.66
C MET A 19 0.41 13.37 9.05
N GLY A 20 0.87 12.52 8.12
CA GLY A 20 1.21 11.11 8.42
C GLY A 20 0.39 10.03 7.71
N VAL A 21 -0.57 10.37 6.84
CA VAL A 21 -1.31 9.37 6.05
C VAL A 21 -0.63 9.13 4.68
N LEU A 22 -0.17 7.91 4.44
CA LEU A 22 0.36 7.44 3.17
C LEU A 22 -0.72 7.38 2.10
N ARG A 23 -0.35 7.74 0.87
CA ARG A 23 -1.19 7.50 -0.31
C ARG A 23 -1.20 6.02 -0.67
N LEU A 24 -2.33 5.57 -1.20
CA LEU A 24 -2.47 4.21 -1.74
C LEU A 24 -1.46 3.97 -2.87
N GLN A 25 -0.89 2.78 -2.88
CA GLN A 25 -0.04 2.27 -3.95
C GLN A 25 -0.87 2.13 -5.22
N LYS A 26 -0.34 2.64 -6.34
CA LYS A 26 -1.02 2.62 -7.64
C LYS A 26 -0.72 1.39 -8.48
N GLU A 27 0.41 0.76 -8.20
CA GLU A 27 0.89 -0.43 -8.89
C GLU A 27 0.89 -1.65 -7.97
N VAL A 28 1.02 -2.83 -8.58
CA VAL A 28 1.23 -4.10 -7.85
C VAL A 28 2.58 -4.08 -7.14
N ILE A 29 3.62 -3.55 -7.80
CA ILE A 29 4.97 -3.54 -7.26
C ILE A 29 5.32 -2.15 -6.76
N TYR A 30 5.96 -2.09 -5.59
CA TYR A 30 6.56 -0.86 -5.08
C TYR A 30 7.92 -1.15 -4.43
N GLY A 31 8.78 -0.12 -4.41
CA GLY A 31 10.16 -0.26 -3.98
C GLY A 31 11.11 -0.65 -5.13
N PRO A 32 12.27 -1.26 -4.83
CA PRO A 32 12.65 -1.82 -3.55
C PRO A 32 12.88 -0.78 -2.45
N VAL A 33 12.30 -1.02 -1.28
CA VAL A 33 12.40 -0.17 -0.09
C VAL A 33 13.60 -0.61 0.74
N ARG A 34 14.43 0.35 1.20
CA ARG A 34 15.46 0.09 2.22
C ARG A 34 14.81 -0.05 3.58
N SER A 35 14.37 -1.27 3.89
CA SER A 35 13.81 -1.64 5.18
C SER A 35 14.90 -1.70 6.24
N ARG A 36 14.66 -1.06 7.39
CA ARG A 36 15.54 -1.16 8.57
C ARG A 36 15.65 -2.60 9.10
N ARG A 37 14.63 -3.44 8.87
CA ARG A 37 14.54 -4.81 9.40
C ARG A 37 14.90 -5.88 8.38
N LEU A 38 14.64 -5.61 7.09
CA LEU A 38 14.66 -6.62 6.04
C LEU A 38 15.65 -6.30 4.91
N GLY A 39 16.47 -5.25 5.06
CA GLY A 39 17.36 -4.79 3.99
C GLY A 39 16.58 -4.24 2.79
N LYS A 40 17.08 -4.49 1.58
CA LYS A 40 16.45 -4.07 0.32
C LYS A 40 15.27 -5.00 -0.01
N SER A 41 14.06 -4.55 0.30
CA SER A 41 12.83 -5.34 0.15
C SER A 41 11.99 -4.88 -1.03
N LEU A 42 11.56 -5.81 -1.89
CA LEU A 42 10.52 -5.56 -2.89
C LEU A 42 9.13 -5.71 -2.25
N GLY A 43 8.24 -4.73 -2.45
CA GLY A 43 6.87 -4.76 -1.94
C GLY A 43 5.87 -5.20 -3.02
N ILE A 44 4.90 -6.02 -2.63
CA ILE A 44 3.82 -6.53 -3.49
C ILE A 44 2.46 -6.17 -2.88
N ASN A 45 1.74 -5.26 -3.55
CA ASN A 45 0.35 -4.91 -3.28
C ASN A 45 -0.59 -5.78 -4.12
N VAL A 46 -1.26 -6.72 -3.47
CA VAL A 46 -2.28 -7.60 -4.07
C VAL A 46 -3.70 -7.02 -3.97
N LEU A 47 -3.86 -5.82 -3.44
CA LEU A 47 -5.16 -5.17 -3.23
C LEU A 47 -5.39 -4.05 -4.24
N PRO A 48 -6.65 -3.58 -4.42
CA PRO A 48 -6.96 -2.50 -5.37
C PRO A 48 -6.17 -1.22 -5.11
N SER A 49 -5.91 -0.46 -6.18
CA SER A 49 -5.10 0.77 -6.15
C SER A 49 -5.86 2.03 -5.74
N ASP A 50 -7.18 1.92 -5.58
CA ASP A 50 -8.13 2.99 -5.33
C ASP A 50 -8.81 2.88 -3.96
N LYS A 51 -8.68 1.74 -3.27
CA LYS A 51 -9.31 1.51 -1.97
C LYS A 51 -8.38 0.79 -1.00
N LYS A 52 -8.44 1.23 0.28
CA LYS A 52 -7.85 0.48 1.39
C LYS A 52 -8.76 -0.70 1.76
N VAL A 53 -8.24 -1.93 1.76
CA VAL A 53 -9.00 -3.16 2.07
C VAL A 53 -8.37 -3.88 3.25
N CYS A 54 -9.04 -3.87 4.41
CA CYS A 54 -8.53 -4.47 5.63
C CYS A 54 -9.69 -4.92 6.52
N THR A 55 -9.49 -5.94 7.34
CA THR A 55 -10.43 -6.38 8.38
C THR A 55 -10.38 -5.53 9.64
N PHE A 56 -9.37 -4.68 9.80
CA PHE A 56 -9.16 -3.83 10.97
C PHE A 56 -9.19 -2.33 10.62
N ASP A 57 -9.56 -1.51 11.59
CA ASP A 57 -9.51 -0.04 11.53
C ASP A 57 -8.55 0.53 12.60
N CYS A 58 -7.27 0.16 12.51
CA CYS A 58 -6.26 0.53 13.49
C CYS A 58 -6.07 2.06 13.56
N CYS A 59 -6.11 2.63 14.77
CA CYS A 59 -5.91 4.06 15.00
C CYS A 59 -4.51 4.58 14.61
N TYR A 60 -3.54 3.66 14.48
CA TYR A 60 -2.15 3.94 14.11
C TYR A 60 -1.81 3.54 12.66
N CYS A 61 -2.82 3.18 11.84
CA CYS A 61 -2.54 2.76 10.47
C CYS A 61 -2.02 3.93 9.65
N GLN A 62 -0.83 3.78 9.06
CA GLN A 62 -0.22 4.80 8.21
C GLN A 62 -1.01 5.04 6.92
N TYR A 63 -1.88 4.11 6.49
CA TYR A 63 -2.82 4.32 5.38
C TYR A 63 -4.15 4.96 5.80
N GLY A 64 -4.25 5.46 7.04
CA GLY A 64 -5.45 6.10 7.57
C GLY A 64 -6.53 5.10 7.98
N ARG A 65 -7.75 5.61 8.22
CA ARG A 65 -8.90 4.82 8.69
C ARG A 65 -9.43 3.87 7.63
N THR A 66 -9.90 2.70 8.03
CA THR A 66 -10.59 1.75 7.17
C THR A 66 -12.10 2.05 7.23
N ARG A 67 -12.70 2.49 6.13
CA ARG A 67 -14.12 2.91 6.11
C ARG A 67 -15.09 1.75 6.35
N ASN A 68 -14.85 0.61 5.69
CA ASN A 68 -15.68 -0.60 5.82
C ASN A 68 -14.77 -1.82 6.08
N PRO A 69 -14.47 -2.15 7.33
CA PRO A 69 -13.63 -3.29 7.65
C PRO A 69 -14.28 -4.63 7.25
N GLY A 70 -13.52 -5.49 6.56
CA GLY A 70 -14.00 -6.80 6.10
C GLY A 70 -14.68 -6.80 4.73
N ASP A 71 -15.02 -5.63 4.17
CA ASP A 71 -15.59 -5.53 2.82
C ASP A 71 -14.52 -5.82 1.75
N LEU A 72 -14.68 -6.93 1.04
CA LEU A 72 -13.87 -7.26 -0.13
C LEU A 72 -14.48 -6.64 -1.39
N PRO A 73 -13.75 -5.83 -2.17
CA PRO A 73 -14.23 -5.30 -3.45
C PRO A 73 -14.46 -6.40 -4.48
N GLU A 74 -15.41 -6.21 -5.38
CA GLU A 74 -15.68 -7.14 -6.50
C GLU A 74 -14.48 -7.26 -7.46
N ARG A 75 -13.71 -6.19 -7.60
CA ARG A 75 -12.54 -6.14 -8.47
C ARG A 75 -11.26 -6.14 -7.65
N LEU A 76 -10.49 -7.21 -7.77
CA LEU A 76 -9.12 -7.34 -7.27
C LEU A 76 -8.14 -7.39 -8.45
N PRO A 77 -6.85 -7.06 -8.24
CA PRO A 77 -5.83 -7.33 -9.24
C PRO A 77 -5.80 -8.83 -9.58
N ALA A 78 -5.86 -9.17 -10.87
CA ALA A 78 -5.82 -10.55 -11.33
C ALA A 78 -4.49 -11.22 -10.94
N VAL A 79 -4.53 -12.51 -10.60
CA VAL A 79 -3.34 -13.29 -10.19
C VAL A 79 -2.25 -13.21 -11.27
N GLU A 80 -2.63 -13.36 -12.54
CA GLU A 80 -1.73 -13.33 -13.69
C GLU A 80 -1.03 -11.97 -13.77
N ARG A 81 -1.77 -10.87 -13.64
CA ARG A 81 -1.23 -9.51 -13.64
C ARG A 81 -0.26 -9.28 -12.49
N ILE A 82 -0.53 -9.88 -11.32
CA ILE A 82 0.36 -9.81 -10.16
C ILE A 82 1.68 -10.53 -10.48
N LEU A 83 1.60 -11.76 -10.97
CA LEU A 83 2.77 -12.59 -11.28
C LEU A 83 3.63 -12.00 -12.39
N GLU A 84 3.03 -11.45 -13.43
CA GLU A 84 3.74 -10.72 -14.49
C GLU A 84 4.52 -9.52 -13.93
N ALA A 85 3.90 -8.75 -13.04
CA ALA A 85 4.54 -7.60 -12.41
C ALA A 85 5.72 -8.03 -11.51
N VAL A 86 5.53 -9.10 -10.73
CA VAL A 86 6.57 -9.68 -9.88
C VAL A 86 7.73 -10.20 -10.72
N GLU A 87 7.47 -10.97 -11.77
CA GLU A 87 8.50 -11.52 -12.64
C GLU A 87 9.33 -10.42 -13.31
N ALA A 88 8.68 -9.38 -13.84
CA ALA A 88 9.38 -8.22 -14.40
C ALA A 88 10.29 -7.55 -13.36
N ALA A 89 9.74 -7.28 -12.16
CA ALA A 89 10.50 -6.65 -11.09
C ALA A 89 11.70 -7.49 -10.60
N LEU A 90 11.57 -8.82 -10.55
CA LEU A 90 12.65 -9.72 -10.17
C LEU A 90 13.77 -9.76 -11.22
N LYS A 91 13.43 -9.72 -12.52
CA LYS A 91 14.42 -9.66 -13.61
C LYS A 91 15.23 -8.36 -13.60
N GLU A 92 14.61 -7.25 -13.21
CA GLU A 92 15.26 -5.94 -13.15
C GLU A 92 16.04 -5.72 -11.83
N SER A 93 15.55 -6.28 -10.73
CA SER A 93 16.09 -6.01 -9.40
C SER A 93 17.24 -6.95 -9.05
N ARG A 94 18.48 -6.43 -9.12
CA ARG A 94 19.63 -7.14 -8.54
C ARG A 94 19.68 -6.97 -7.02
N SER A 95 19.99 -8.08 -6.34
CA SER A 95 20.30 -8.14 -4.90
C SER A 95 19.14 -7.67 -4.02
N LEU A 96 18.02 -8.39 -4.05
CA LEU A 96 16.93 -8.20 -3.09
C LEU A 96 17.18 -9.08 -1.87
N ASP A 97 17.02 -8.50 -0.68
CA ASP A 97 17.14 -9.22 0.59
C ASP A 97 15.79 -9.85 1.00
N ALA A 98 14.68 -9.26 0.54
CA ALA A 98 13.34 -9.70 0.90
C ALA A 98 12.28 -9.38 -0.17
N ILE A 99 11.21 -10.17 -0.17
CA ILE A 99 9.95 -9.90 -0.89
C ILE A 99 8.85 -9.82 0.18
N THR A 100 8.08 -8.74 0.19
CA THR A 100 7.06 -8.49 1.20
C THR A 100 5.68 -8.27 0.56
N PHE A 101 4.70 -9.05 1.01
CA PHE A 101 3.29 -8.77 0.72
C PHE A 101 2.79 -7.72 1.70
N SER A 102 2.42 -6.55 1.19
CA SER A 102 1.96 -5.39 1.95
C SER A 102 1.36 -4.38 0.97
N GLY A 103 0.81 -3.26 1.42
CA GLY A 103 0.30 -2.22 0.54
C GLY A 103 -0.99 -1.66 1.08
N ASN A 104 -2.03 -1.67 0.25
CA ASN A 104 -3.28 -0.96 0.52
C ASN A 104 -4.18 -1.63 1.56
N GLY A 105 -3.62 -2.39 2.51
CA GLY A 105 -4.37 -3.01 3.61
C GLY A 105 -3.85 -4.39 3.98
N GLU A 106 -4.77 -5.33 4.23
CA GLU A 106 -4.46 -6.70 4.67
C GLU A 106 -4.34 -7.65 3.46
N PRO A 107 -3.14 -8.07 3.04
CA PRO A 107 -2.95 -8.87 1.83
C PRO A 107 -3.71 -10.20 1.83
N THR A 108 -3.91 -10.79 3.00
CA THR A 108 -4.61 -12.08 3.14
C THR A 108 -6.11 -12.00 2.81
N MET A 109 -6.66 -10.79 2.64
CA MET A 109 -8.02 -10.59 2.13
C MET A 109 -8.19 -10.98 0.66
N HIS A 110 -7.10 -11.08 -0.11
CA HIS A 110 -7.19 -11.57 -1.49
C HIS A 110 -7.51 -13.09 -1.47
N PRO A 111 -8.61 -13.57 -2.10
CA PRO A 111 -8.99 -14.98 -2.03
C PRO A 111 -7.90 -15.94 -2.51
N ASP A 112 -7.18 -15.54 -3.57
CA ASP A 112 -6.07 -16.33 -4.12
C ASP A 112 -4.72 -16.08 -3.44
N PHE A 113 -4.67 -15.40 -2.29
CA PHE A 113 -3.42 -15.09 -1.61
C PHE A 113 -2.51 -16.31 -1.40
N PRO A 114 -3.00 -17.50 -0.97
CA PRO A 114 -2.15 -18.69 -0.86
C PRO A 114 -1.56 -19.17 -2.20
N ALA A 115 -2.29 -19.01 -3.31
CA ALA A 115 -1.80 -19.34 -4.64
C ALA A 115 -0.73 -18.32 -5.08
N ILE A 116 -1.01 -17.02 -4.93
CA ILE A 116 -0.07 -15.94 -5.24
C ILE A 116 1.25 -16.14 -4.49
N VAL A 117 1.21 -16.42 -3.18
CA VAL A 117 2.43 -16.64 -2.38
C VAL A 117 3.26 -17.82 -2.91
N ARG A 118 2.61 -18.93 -3.28
CA ARG A 118 3.29 -20.11 -3.85
C ARG A 118 3.97 -19.75 -5.16
N GLU A 119 3.25 -19.12 -6.09
CA GLU A 119 3.79 -18.76 -7.40
C GLU A 119 4.90 -17.69 -7.32
N VAL A 120 4.75 -16.69 -6.45
CA VAL A 120 5.81 -15.70 -6.20
C VAL A 120 7.06 -16.35 -5.63
N ARG A 121 6.93 -17.36 -4.76
CA ARG A 121 8.07 -18.14 -4.29
C ARG A 121 8.73 -18.89 -5.46
N HIS A 122 7.95 -19.56 -6.32
CA HIS A 122 8.51 -20.24 -7.49
C HIS A 122 9.25 -19.28 -8.44
N LEU A 123 8.72 -18.06 -8.65
CA LEU A 123 9.38 -17.03 -9.44
C LEU A 123 10.70 -16.58 -8.82
N ARG A 124 10.72 -16.34 -7.51
CA ARG A 124 11.93 -15.99 -6.76
C ARG A 124 12.99 -17.08 -6.91
N ASP A 125 12.64 -18.34 -6.62
CA ASP A 125 13.56 -19.47 -6.63
C ASP A 125 14.18 -19.69 -8.03
N ARG A 126 13.50 -19.23 -9.10
CA ARG A 126 13.96 -19.32 -10.49
C ARG A 126 14.79 -18.11 -10.96
N LEU A 127 14.60 -16.93 -10.37
CA LEU A 127 15.08 -15.66 -10.94
C LEU A 127 16.00 -14.83 -10.03
N ALA A 128 15.94 -15.05 -8.72
CA ALA A 128 16.58 -14.19 -7.71
C ALA A 128 17.74 -14.88 -6.99
#